data_AF-A0A1Y0H094-F1
#
_entry.id   AF-A0A1Y0H094-F1
#
_cell.length_a   1.000
_cell.length_b   1.000
_cell.length_c   1.000
_cell.angle_alpha   90.00
_cell.angle_beta   90.00
_cell.angle_gamma   90.00
#
_symmetry.space_group_name_H-M   'P 1'
#
loop_
_entity.id
_entity.type
_entity.pdbx_description
1 polymer ?
#
loop_
_entity_poly.entity_id
_entity_poly.type
_entity_poly.pdbx_seq_one_letter_code
_entity_poly.pdbx_strand_id
1 'polypeptide(L)'
;MLSDQTTNQKSRAFTLVEMMVVVLIIGMLLAIAVPNLLKARKATRLKTIIANLKQIDDAKSRCALEEGLRSGQTGRCSNNNLVTRQYLQKWPVGPIPGVYNARQIGQTPTFRGRDVDWWQARPNHNLL
;
A
#
# COMPACT_ATOMS: atom_id res chain seq x y z
N MET A 1 25.52 -27.86 58.73
CA MET A 1 25.76 -26.40 58.64
C MET A 1 25.84 -26.03 57.17
N LEU A 2 24.82 -25.38 56.63
CA LEU A 2 24.84 -24.57 55.40
C LEU A 2 23.53 -23.77 55.43
N SER A 3 23.60 -22.54 55.95
CA SER A 3 22.47 -21.61 55.97
C SER A 3 22.35 -21.01 54.57
N ASP A 4 21.26 -21.34 53.89
CA ASP A 4 20.92 -20.79 52.59
C ASP A 4 20.53 -19.31 52.77
N GLN A 5 21.44 -18.40 52.42
CA GLN A 5 21.23 -16.95 52.48
C GLN A 5 20.49 -16.52 51.21
N THR A 6 19.16 -16.55 51.25
CA THR A 6 18.33 -16.00 50.17
C THR A 6 18.48 -14.48 50.13
N THR A 7 19.34 -14.00 49.23
CA THR A 7 19.55 -12.57 48.99
C THR A 7 18.23 -11.94 48.55
N ASN A 8 17.62 -11.17 49.44
CA ASN A 8 16.41 -10.40 49.18
C ASN A 8 16.74 -9.26 48.21
N GLN A 9 16.61 -9.51 46.91
CA GLN A 9 16.69 -8.48 45.88
C GLN A 9 15.49 -7.54 46.06
N LYS A 10 15.73 -6.38 46.67
CA LYS A 10 14.75 -5.30 46.75
C LYS A 10 14.37 -4.87 45.32
N SER A 11 13.21 -5.32 44.86
CA SER A 11 12.58 -4.80 43.65
C SER A 11 12.22 -3.32 43.89
N ARG A 12 12.92 -2.42 43.21
CA ARG A 12 12.52 -1.01 43.14
C ARG A 12 11.25 -0.92 42.30
N ALA A 13 10.12 -0.64 42.95
CA ALA A 13 8.89 -0.27 42.26
C ALA A 13 9.03 1.16 41.72
N PHE A 14 8.67 1.36 40.45
CA PHE A 14 8.59 2.69 39.82
C PHE A 14 7.62 3.58 40.60
N THR A 15 7.98 4.84 40.80
CA THR A 15 7.06 5.81 41.41
C THR A 15 5.96 6.16 40.40
N LEU A 16 4.73 6.41 40.87
CA LEU A 16 3.62 6.83 40.00
C LEU A 16 3.99 8.06 39.15
N VAL A 17 4.74 8.99 39.75
CA VAL A 17 5.22 10.22 39.11
C VAL A 17 6.12 9.92 37.90
N GLU A 18 6.97 8.91 38.01
CA GLU A 18 7.90 8.53 36.94
C GLU A 18 7.14 8.07 35.69
N MET A 19 6.08 7.29 35.87
CA MET A 19 5.23 6.88 34.75
C MET A 19 4.39 8.05 34.21
N MET A 20 3.97 9.02 35.04
CA MET A 20 3.20 10.20 34.59
C MET A 20 3.99 11.06 33.59
N VAL A 21 5.27 11.33 33.86
CA VAL A 21 6.12 12.13 32.96
C VAL A 21 6.39 11.37 31.66
N VAL A 22 6.60 10.06 31.75
CA VAL A 22 6.87 9.22 30.56
C VAL A 22 5.67 9.19 29.62
N VAL A 23 4.45 8.97 30.14
CA VAL A 23 3.26 8.96 29.28
C VAL A 23 2.94 10.34 28.71
N LEU A 24 3.27 11.43 29.43
CA LEU A 24 3.16 12.79 28.92
C LEU A 24 4.03 13.01 27.68
N ILE A 25 5.31 12.63 27.76
CA ILE A 25 6.25 12.82 26.64
C ILE A 25 5.89 11.92 25.47
N ILE A 26 5.59 10.63 25.71
CA ILE A 26 5.18 9.70 24.66
C ILE A 26 3.88 10.17 24.00
N GLY A 27 2.91 10.66 24.78
CA GLY A 27 1.66 11.23 24.27
C GLY A 27 1.90 12.42 23.34
N MET A 28 2.78 13.34 23.72
CA MET A 28 3.16 14.48 22.89
C MET A 28 3.81 14.05 21.55
N LEU A 29 4.73 13.07 21.60
CA LEU A 29 5.36 12.55 20.39
C LEU A 29 4.36 11.83 19.48
N LEU A 30 3.49 10.99 20.05
CA LEU A 30 2.49 10.22 19.28
C LEU A 30 1.46 11.13 18.60
N ALA A 31 1.07 12.24 19.24
CA ALA A 31 0.14 13.21 18.67
C ALA A 31 0.62 13.75 17.30
N ILE A 32 1.94 13.91 17.12
CA ILE A 32 2.54 14.37 15.86
C ILE A 32 2.90 13.19 14.95
N ALA A 33 3.42 12.10 15.52
CA ALA A 33 3.95 10.97 14.75
C ALA A 33 2.85 10.19 14.01
N VAL A 34 1.71 9.92 14.66
CA VAL A 34 0.62 9.12 14.09
C VAL A 34 0.03 9.74 12.81
N PRO A 35 -0.39 11.02 12.78
CA PRO A 35 -0.96 11.60 11.56
C PRO A 35 0.06 11.64 10.41
N ASN A 36 1.33 11.91 10.71
CA ASN A 36 2.39 11.90 9.70
C ASN A 36 2.61 10.49 9.12
N LEU A 37 2.62 9.46 9.97
CA LEU A 37 2.75 8.07 9.54
C LEU A 37 1.59 7.66 8.63
N LEU A 38 0.35 8.06 8.94
CA LEU A 38 -0.80 7.75 8.08
C LEU A 38 -0.68 8.40 6.70
N LYS A 39 -0.26 9.67 6.63
CA LYS A 39 0.01 10.37 5.37
C LYS A 39 1.11 9.68 4.57
N ALA A 40 2.23 9.34 5.21
CA ALA A 40 3.34 8.65 4.59
C ALA A 40 2.91 7.29 4.01
N ARG A 41 2.09 6.52 4.75
CA ARG A 41 1.53 5.25 4.26
C ARG A 41 0.65 5.43 3.02
N LYS A 42 -0.23 6.44 2.99
CA LYS A 42 -1.04 6.77 1.80
C LYS A 42 -0.16 7.13 0.60
N ALA A 43 0.88 7.96 0.81
CA ALA A 43 1.82 8.33 -0.24
C ALA A 43 2.59 7.13 -0.80
N THR A 44 3.08 6.22 0.06
CA THR A 44 3.75 4.99 -0.38
C THR A 44 2.83 4.09 -1.20
N ARG A 45 1.57 3.93 -0.77
CA ARG A 45 0.57 3.17 -1.53
C ARG A 45 0.37 3.74 -2.95
N LEU A 46 0.25 5.07 -3.07
CA LEU A 46 0.14 5.75 -4.35
C LEU A 46 1.38 5.51 -5.23
N LYS A 47 2.59 5.63 -4.66
CA LYS A 47 3.84 5.37 -5.39
C LYS A 47 3.91 3.94 -5.92
N THR A 48 3.49 2.94 -5.13
CA THR A 48 3.42 1.54 -5.58
C THR A 48 2.43 1.37 -6.72
N ILE A 49 1.25 1.98 -6.65
CA ILE A 49 0.25 1.92 -7.73
C ILE A 49 0.81 2.53 -9.02
N ILE A 50 1.45 3.70 -8.93
CA ILE A 50 2.09 4.35 -10.09
C ILE A 50 3.19 3.48 -10.68
N ALA A 51 4.03 2.87 -9.84
CA ALA A 51 5.09 1.96 -10.30
C ALA A 51 4.52 0.75 -11.04
N ASN A 52 3.45 0.14 -10.51
CA ASN A 52 2.75 -0.97 -11.17
C ASN A 52 2.11 -0.55 -12.51
N LEU A 53 1.50 0.63 -12.56
CA LEU A 53 0.94 1.18 -13.80
C LEU A 53 2.03 1.41 -14.85
N LYS A 54 3.19 1.93 -14.44
CA LYS A 54 4.34 2.09 -15.33
C LYS A 54 4.84 0.74 -15.86
N GLN A 55 4.95 -0.29 -15.01
CA GLN A 55 5.33 -1.63 -15.45
C GLN A 55 4.36 -2.20 -16.49
N ILE A 56 3.04 -2.01 -16.29
CA ILE A 56 2.02 -2.42 -17.25
C ILE A 56 2.18 -1.64 -18.57
N ASP A 57 2.41 -0.34 -18.50
CA ASP A 57 2.55 0.50 -19.69
C ASP A 57 3.80 0.15 -20.50
N ASP A 58 4.92 -0.08 -19.82
CA ASP A 58 6.17 -0.52 -20.44
C ASP A 58 5.99 -1.91 -21.11
N ALA A 59 5.32 -2.85 -20.44
CA ALA A 59 5.01 -4.18 -21.01
C ALA A 59 4.07 -4.09 -22.22
N LYS A 60 3.04 -3.25 -22.15
CA LYS A 60 2.10 -3.01 -23.23
C LYS A 60 2.79 -2.36 -24.43
N SER A 61 3.69 -1.41 -24.18
CA SER A 61 4.49 -0.76 -25.23
C SER A 61 5.37 -1.77 -25.98
N ARG A 62 6.04 -2.68 -25.26
CA ARG A 62 6.82 -3.76 -25.88
C ARG A 62 5.96 -4.70 -26.72
N CYS A 63 4.83 -5.13 -26.18
CA CYS A 63 3.88 -5.98 -26.90
C CYS A 63 3.36 -5.28 -28.17
N ALA A 64 3.03 -3.99 -28.11
CA ALA A 64 2.56 -3.25 -29.27
C ALA A 64 3.63 -3.12 -30.38
N LEU A 65 4.89 -2.92 -29.99
CA LEU A 65 6.01 -2.84 -30.92
C LEU A 65 6.25 -4.16 -31.66
N GLU A 66 6.24 -5.27 -30.94
CA GLU A 66 6.46 -6.60 -31.53
C GLU A 66 5.30 -7.04 -32.43
N GLU A 67 4.07 -6.73 -32.02
CA GLU A 67 2.85 -7.10 -32.74
C GLU A 67 2.46 -6.12 -33.85
N GLY A 68 3.23 -5.04 -34.04
CA GLY A 68 2.96 -4.00 -35.04
C GLY A 68 1.63 -3.27 -34.81
N LEU A 69 1.18 -3.17 -33.55
CA LEU A 69 -0.13 -2.63 -33.20
C LEU A 69 -0.14 -1.10 -33.20
N ARG A 70 -1.27 -0.55 -33.64
CA ARG A 70 -1.54 0.89 -33.63
C ARG A 70 -2.50 1.25 -32.50
N SER A 71 -2.55 2.54 -32.18
CA SER A 71 -3.46 3.10 -31.17
C SER A 71 -4.92 2.65 -31.43
N GLY A 72 -5.62 2.27 -30.37
CA GLY A 72 -7.01 1.78 -30.42
C GLY A 72 -7.20 0.28 -30.62
N GLN A 73 -6.14 -0.49 -30.94
CA GLN A 73 -6.22 -1.96 -31.02
C GLN A 73 -6.20 -2.60 -29.62
N THR A 74 -6.96 -3.69 -29.42
CA THR A 74 -7.26 -4.22 -28.06
C THR A 74 -7.05 -5.71 -27.81
N GLY A 75 -6.84 -6.53 -28.83
CA GLY A 75 -6.85 -7.99 -28.63
C GLY A 75 -5.53 -8.57 -28.12
N ARG A 76 -4.40 -8.18 -28.72
CA ARG A 76 -3.12 -8.88 -28.54
C ARG A 76 -2.37 -8.49 -27.26
N CYS A 77 -2.49 -7.25 -26.81
CA CYS A 77 -1.85 -6.73 -25.60
C CYS A 77 -2.86 -6.44 -24.48
N SER A 78 -3.80 -7.36 -24.27
CA SER A 78 -4.79 -7.31 -23.18
C SER A 78 -4.18 -7.72 -21.84
N ASN A 79 -4.88 -7.47 -20.73
CA ASN A 79 -4.41 -7.81 -19.37
C ASN A 79 -3.85 -9.24 -19.26
N ASN A 80 -4.59 -10.23 -19.78
CA ASN A 80 -4.19 -11.64 -19.71
C ASN A 80 -3.00 -11.92 -20.63
N ASN A 81 -3.04 -11.39 -21.85
CA ASN A 81 -2.01 -11.67 -22.85
C ASN A 81 -0.66 -11.06 -22.48
N LEU A 82 -0.63 -9.95 -21.73
CA LEU A 82 0.62 -9.40 -21.21
C LEU A 82 1.35 -10.37 -20.28
N VAL A 83 0.62 -11.21 -19.54
CA VAL A 83 1.21 -12.24 -18.67
C VAL A 83 1.49 -13.52 -19.45
N THR A 84 0.50 -14.03 -20.19
CA THR A 84 0.63 -15.30 -20.93
C THR A 84 1.72 -15.25 -22.00
N ARG A 85 1.94 -14.08 -22.63
CA ARG A 85 2.99 -13.86 -23.62
C ARG A 85 4.30 -13.33 -23.03
N GLN A 86 4.44 -13.40 -21.70
CA GLN A 86 5.69 -13.14 -20.97
C GLN A 86 6.24 -11.69 -21.06
N TYR A 87 5.44 -10.71 -21.51
CA TYR A 87 5.81 -9.29 -21.39
C TYR A 87 5.81 -8.81 -19.92
N LEU A 88 5.07 -9.52 -19.07
CA LEU A 88 4.94 -9.27 -17.65
C LEU A 88 4.97 -10.62 -16.91
N GLN A 89 5.87 -10.79 -15.94
CA GLN A 89 6.00 -12.07 -15.23
C GLN A 89 4.77 -12.42 -14.39
N LYS A 90 4.12 -11.41 -13.80
CA LYS A 90 2.92 -11.59 -12.97
C LYS A 90 2.07 -10.32 -13.03
N TRP A 91 0.76 -10.49 -13.08
CA TRP A 91 -0.16 -9.37 -12.96
C TRP A 91 -0.01 -8.69 -11.58
N PRO A 92 0.20 -7.37 -11.50
CA PRO A 92 0.44 -6.70 -10.24
C PRO A 92 -0.80 -6.72 -9.35
N VAL A 93 -0.56 -6.95 -8.06
CA VAL A 93 -1.55 -6.78 -7.00
C VAL A 93 -1.21 -5.49 -6.26
N GLY A 94 -2.20 -4.62 -6.09
CA GLY A 94 -2.01 -3.31 -5.47
C GLY A 94 -1.94 -3.40 -3.94
N PRO A 95 -1.44 -2.35 -3.27
CA PRO A 95 -1.37 -2.29 -1.81
C PRO A 95 -2.74 -1.99 -1.16
N ILE A 96 -3.77 -1.75 -1.96
CA ILE A 96 -5.17 -1.63 -1.56
C ILE A 96 -6.05 -2.44 -2.52
N PRO A 97 -7.25 -2.88 -2.10
CA PRO A 97 -8.19 -3.56 -2.97
C PRO A 97 -8.52 -2.72 -4.21
N GLY A 98 -8.30 -3.29 -5.39
CA GLY A 98 -8.55 -2.61 -6.66
C GLY A 98 -8.13 -3.43 -7.86
N VAL A 99 -8.53 -2.96 -9.04
CA VAL A 99 -8.27 -3.63 -10.31
C VAL A 99 -7.42 -2.73 -11.21
N TYR A 100 -6.33 -3.29 -11.74
CA TYR A 100 -5.55 -2.67 -12.81
C TYR A 100 -6.16 -3.00 -14.16
N ASN A 101 -6.08 -2.06 -15.10
CA ASN A 101 -6.53 -2.24 -16.48
C ASN A 101 -5.51 -1.62 -17.43
N ALA A 102 -4.94 -2.45 -18.33
CA ALA A 102 -3.94 -2.02 -19.30
C ALA A 102 -4.48 -1.07 -20.38
N ARG A 103 -5.81 -1.11 -20.62
CA ARG A 103 -6.56 -0.41 -21.67
C ARG A 103 -6.02 -0.69 -23.07
N GLN A 104 -6.60 -0.03 -24.07
CA GLN A 104 -6.20 -0.17 -25.47
C GLN A 104 -4.79 0.39 -25.70
N ILE A 105 -4.12 -0.02 -26.78
CA ILE A 105 -2.86 0.62 -27.19
C ILE A 105 -3.08 2.13 -27.36
N GLY A 106 -2.14 2.93 -26.86
CA GLY A 106 -2.23 4.40 -26.87
C GLY A 106 -3.04 5.02 -25.72
N GLN A 107 -3.71 4.23 -24.86
CA GLN A 107 -4.36 4.73 -23.66
C GLN A 107 -3.54 4.38 -22.41
N THR A 108 -3.35 5.33 -21.49
CA THR A 108 -2.64 5.08 -20.22
C THR A 108 -3.37 4.02 -19.39
N PRO A 109 -2.66 3.03 -18.79
CA PRO A 109 -3.29 2.07 -17.92
C PRO A 109 -3.91 2.76 -16.70
N THR A 110 -4.93 2.15 -16.14
CA THR A 110 -5.68 2.72 -15.01
C THR A 110 -5.74 1.74 -13.85
N PHE A 111 -5.82 2.30 -12.64
CA PHE A 111 -6.11 1.55 -11.43
C PHE A 111 -7.43 2.03 -10.85
N ARG A 112 -8.36 1.11 -10.58
CA ARG A 112 -9.64 1.39 -9.91
C ARG A 112 -9.62 0.73 -8.54
N GLY A 113 -9.22 1.48 -7.52
CA GLY A 113 -9.22 1.08 -6.11
C GLY A 113 -10.49 1.47 -5.37
N ARG A 114 -10.79 0.75 -4.30
CA ARG A 114 -11.76 1.16 -3.27
C ARG A 114 -11.03 1.25 -1.93
N ASP A 115 -10.93 2.44 -1.38
CA ASP A 115 -10.45 2.69 -0.03
C ASP A 115 -11.57 3.34 0.81
N VAL A 116 -11.32 3.57 2.10
CA VAL A 116 -12.32 4.17 3.00
C VAL A 116 -12.69 5.60 2.60
N ASP A 117 -11.78 6.35 1.97
CA ASP A 117 -12.03 7.71 1.50
C ASP A 117 -12.98 7.69 0.28
N TRP A 118 -12.92 6.63 -0.55
CA TRP A 118 -13.84 6.41 -1.69
C TRP A 118 -15.32 6.36 -1.26
N TRP A 119 -15.61 5.74 -0.11
CA TRP A 119 -16.96 5.64 0.45
C TRP A 119 -17.41 6.93 1.16
N GLN A 120 -16.51 7.86 1.43
CA GLN A 120 -16.85 9.16 2.01
C GLN A 120 -17.10 10.23 0.95
N ALA A 121 -16.55 10.04 -0.25
CA ALA A 121 -16.58 11.02 -1.34
C ALA A 121 -17.83 10.94 -2.25
N ARG A 122 -18.77 10.00 -2.02
CA ARG A 122 -19.98 9.86 -2.84
C ARG A 122 -21.23 10.27 -2.04
N PRO A 123 -22.01 11.27 -2.49
CA PRO A 123 -23.13 11.83 -1.72
C PRO A 123 -24.39 10.95 -1.67
N ASN A 124 -24.38 9.73 -2.21
CA ASN A 124 -25.56 8.87 -2.33
C ASN A 124 -25.22 7.39 -2.09
N HIS A 125 -25.11 7.02 -0.81
CA HIS A 125 -25.02 5.64 -0.34
C HIS A 125 -26.43 5.14 0.00
N ASN A 126 -27.27 4.97 -1.02
CA ASN A 126 -28.57 4.34 -0.85
C ASN A 126 -28.37 2.82 -1.01
N LEU A 127 -28.39 2.14 0.13
CA LEU A 127 -28.77 0.74 0.41
C LEU A 127 -29.07 -0.16 -0.79
N LEU A 128 -28.19 -1.13 -1.05
CA LEU A 128 -28.48 -2.56 -1.28
C LEU A 128 -27.29 -3.39 -0.75
#